data_AF-A0A182HD76-F1
#
_entry.id   AF-A0A182HD76-F1
#
_cell.length_a   1.000
_cell.length_b   1.000
_cell.length_c   1.000
_cell.angle_alpha   90.00
_cell.angle_beta   90.00
_cell.angle_gamma   90.00
#
_symmetry.space_group_name_H-M   'P 1'
#
loop_
_entity.id
_entity.type
_entity.pdbx_description
1 polymer ?
#
loop_
_entity_poly.entity_id
_entity_poly.type
_entity_poly.pdbx_seq_one_letter_code
_entity_poly.pdbx_strand_id
1 'polypeptide(L)' 'MELSPVGVGSTSTGSTAECRCPPGTAQSPLTKRCHPLFERGPCEFGQFFAPIADSDVKSAM' A
#
# COMPACT_ATOMS: atom_id res chain seq x y z
N MET A 1 -33.48 -2.23 -5.59
CA MET A 1 -32.26 -1.40 -5.75
C MET A 1 -31.09 -2.35 -5.77
N GLU A 2 -30.76 -2.87 -6.95
CA GLU A 2 -29.59 -3.74 -7.13
C GLU A 2 -28.37 -2.82 -7.24
N LEU A 3 -27.62 -2.70 -6.15
CA LEU A 3 -26.42 -1.86 -6.11
C LEU A 3 -25.24 -2.72 -6.54
N SER A 4 -24.84 -2.60 -7.79
CA SER A 4 -23.49 -2.96 -8.23
C SER A 4 -23.08 -2.06 -9.39
N PRO A 5 -21.87 -1.50 -9.34
CA PRO A 5 -20.82 -2.17 -10.08
C PRO A 5 -19.47 -2.16 -9.33
N VAL A 6 -18.85 -3.31 -9.15
CA VAL A 6 -17.40 -3.40 -8.90
C VAL A 6 -16.69 -3.44 -10.25
N GLY A 7 -16.65 -2.28 -10.91
CA GLY A 7 -15.96 -2.09 -12.18
C GLY A 7 -14.46 -1.99 -11.96
N VAL A 8 -13.72 -3.00 -12.46
CA VAL A 8 -12.28 -2.94 -12.71
C VAL A 8 -11.94 -1.67 -13.49
N GLY A 9 -10.94 -0.92 -13.01
CA GLY A 9 -10.58 0.41 -13.49
C GLY A 9 -10.37 0.44 -15.01
N SER A 10 -11.22 1.22 -15.68
CA SER A 10 -11.02 1.59 -17.08
C SER A 10 -10.11 2.81 -17.14
N THR A 11 -8.96 2.64 -17.81
CA THR A 11 -8.03 3.70 -18.18
C THR A 11 -8.69 4.64 -19.20
N SER A 12 -9.22 5.75 -18.72
CA SER A 12 -9.37 6.97 -19.50
C SER A 12 -8.55 8.06 -18.83
N THR A 13 -8.03 9.00 -19.61
CA THR A 13 -7.07 10.04 -19.22
C THR A 13 -7.68 11.02 -18.21
N GLY A 14 -7.90 10.55 -16.98
CA GLY A 14 -8.56 11.23 -15.88
C GLY A 14 -8.16 10.54 -14.59
N SER A 15 -7.84 11.34 -13.57
CA SER A 15 -7.24 10.94 -12.30
C SER A 15 -7.75 9.60 -11.78
N THR A 16 -6.89 8.59 -11.83
CA THR A 16 -7.17 7.27 -11.24
C THR A 16 -7.27 7.43 -9.73
N ALA A 17 -8.33 6.92 -9.12
CA ALA A 17 -8.40 6.82 -7.68
C ALA A 17 -7.32 5.84 -7.20
N GLU A 18 -6.36 6.33 -6.43
CA GLU A 18 -5.32 5.50 -5.84
C GLU A 18 -5.66 5.16 -4.39
N CYS A 19 -5.61 3.87 -4.06
CA CYS A 19 -5.68 3.45 -2.67
C CYS A 19 -4.36 3.78 -1.96
N ARG A 20 -4.43 4.49 -0.84
CA ARG A 20 -3.29 4.81 0.03
C ARG A 20 -3.50 4.22 1.42
N CYS A 21 -2.41 3.80 2.06
CA CYS A 21 -2.46 3.31 3.42
C CYS A 21 -2.83 4.43 4.41
N PRO A 22 -3.54 4.13 5.52
CA PRO A 22 -3.81 5.10 6.57
C PRO A 22 -2.53 5.75 7.12
N PRO A 23 -2.60 6.99 7.64
CA PRO A 23 -1.47 7.64 8.29
C PRO A 23 -0.84 6.76 9.36
N GLY A 24 0.50 6.72 9.41
CA GLY A 24 1.26 5.87 10.34
C GLY A 24 1.43 4.42 9.89
N THR A 25 0.91 4.04 8.72
CA THR A 25 1.09 2.71 8.14
C THR A 25 1.71 2.79 6.74
N ALA A 26 2.43 1.74 6.33
CA ALA A 26 2.94 1.62 4.96
C ALA A 26 2.61 0.24 4.36
N GLN A 27 2.50 0.18 3.04
CA GLN A 27 2.20 -1.07 2.36
C GLN A 27 3.45 -1.94 2.31
N SER A 28 3.33 -3.18 2.79
CA SER A 28 4.39 -4.17 2.66
C SER A 28 4.46 -4.68 1.22
N PRO A 29 5.62 -4.67 0.55
CA PRO A 29 5.77 -5.25 -0.78
C PRO A 29 5.56 -6.77 -0.78
N LEU A 30 5.84 -7.43 0.36
CA LEU A 30 5.69 -8.87 0.57
C LEU A 30 4.22 -9.29 0.72
N THR A 31 3.44 -8.58 1.54
CA THR A 31 2.07 -8.99 1.90
C THR A 31 0.98 -8.19 1.22
N LYS A 32 1.33 -7.08 0.54
CA LYS A 32 0.42 -6.10 -0.07
C LYS A 32 -0.60 -5.49 0.90
N ARG A 33 -0.35 -5.61 2.22
CA ARG A 33 -1.15 -5.05 3.31
C ARG A 33 -0.45 -3.85 3.95
N CYS A 34 -1.24 -2.95 4.52
CA CYS A 34 -0.73 -1.84 5.33
C CYS A 34 -0.36 -2.33 6.73
N HIS A 35 0.86 -2.03 7.18
CA HIS A 35 1.33 -2.35 8.53
C HIS A 35 1.80 -1.08 9.26
N PRO A 36 1.67 -1.02 10.59
CA PRO A 36 2.15 0.12 11.37
C PRO A 36 3.65 0.28 11.26
N LEU A 37 4.11 1.52 11.11
CA LEU A 37 5.53 1.85 11.06
C LEU A 37 6.16 1.72 12.46
N PHE A 38 7.40 1.24 12.49
CA PHE A 38 8.20 1.03 13.71
C PHE A 38 7.61 0.03 14.72
N GLU A 39 6.57 -0.69 14.32
CA GLU A 39 6.08 -1.87 15.03
C GLU A 39 6.58 -3.15 14.35
N ARG A 40 6.42 -4.29 15.02
CA ARG A 40 6.88 -5.59 14.49
C ARG A 40 6.26 -5.90 13.11
N GLY A 41 4.98 -5.59 12.90
CA GLY A 41 4.30 -5.88 11.64
C GLY A 41 4.47 -7.34 11.20
N PRO A 42 4.78 -7.61 9.91
CA PRO A 42 5.03 -8.94 9.40
C PRO A 42 6.50 -9.40 9.59
N CYS A 43 7.33 -8.64 10.31
CA CYS A 43 8.75 -8.92 10.49
C CYS A 43 8.99 -9.91 11.65
N GLU A 44 10.18 -10.51 11.65
CA GLU A 44 10.60 -11.47 12.68
C GLU A 44 10.76 -10.83 14.06
N PHE A 45 10.90 -11.65 15.10
CA PHE A 45 11.15 -11.14 16.45
C PHE A 45 12.43 -10.29 16.51
N GLY A 46 12.34 -9.13 17.16
CA GLY A 46 13.44 -8.16 17.24
C GLY A 46 13.56 -7.25 16.01
N GLN A 47 12.72 -7.40 15.00
CA GLN A 47 12.66 -6.52 13.83
C GLN A 47 11.43 -5.60 13.90
N PHE A 48 11.48 -4.52 13.13
CA PHE A 48 10.37 -3.58 12.98
C PHE A 48 10.16 -3.21 11.51
N PHE A 49 8.94 -2.83 11.18
CA PHE A 49 8.53 -2.43 9.85
C PHE A 49 8.91 -0.96 9.59
N ALA A 50 9.93 -0.74 8.77
CA ALA A 50 10.45 0.58 8.47
C ALA A 50 9.76 1.21 7.23
N PRO A 51 9.70 2.56 7.15
CA PRO A 51 9.30 3.24 5.92
C PRO A 51 10.32 2.91 4.81
N ILE A 52 9.83 2.58 3.62
CA ILE A 52 10.70 2.55 2.43
C ILE A 52 11.04 3.98 2.06
N ALA A 53 12.32 4.29 1.80
CA ALA A 53 12.69 5.63 1.37
C ALA A 53 12.14 5.85 -0.06
N ASP A 54 11.79 7.09 -0.40
CA ASP A 54 11.34 7.45 -1.75
C ASP A 54 12.34 7.03 -2.85
N SER A 55 13.62 6.85 -2.50
CA SER A 55 14.66 6.33 -3.38
C SER A 55 14.47 4.85 -3.74
N ASP A 56 13.92 4.04 -2.83
CA ASP A 56 13.68 2.60 -3.04
C ASP A 56 12.45 2.34 -3.91
N VAL A 57 11.49 3.27 -3.91
CA VAL A 57 10.27 3.18 -4.73
C VAL A 57 10.57 3.38 -6.22
N LYS A 58 11.58 4.19 -6.56
CA LYS A 58 11.96 4.47 -7.96
C LYS A 58 12.64 3.30 -8.68
N SER A 59 13.20 2.34 -7.95
CA SER A 59 13.86 1.15 -8.55
C SER A 59 12.93 -0.04 -8.78
N ALA A 60 11.64 0.06 -8.41
CA ALA A 60 10.65 -1.01 -8.58
C ALA A 60 9.67 -0.76 -9.76
N MET A 61 9.91 0.28 -10.56
CA MET A 61 9.19 0.59 -11.81
C MET A 61 10.18 0.58 -12.97
#